data_AF-A0A9D1AB04-F1
#
_entry.id   AF-A0A9D1AB04-F1
#
_cell.length_a   1.000
_cell.length_b   1.000
_cell.length_c   1.000
_cell.angle_alpha   90.00
_cell.angle_beta   90.00
_cell.angle_gamma   90.00
#
_symmetry.space_group_name_H-M   'P 1'
#
loop_
_entity.id
_entity.type
_entity.pdbx_description
1 polymer ?
#
loop_
_entity_poly.entity_id
_entity_poly.type
_entity_poly.pdbx_seq_one_letter_code
_entity_poly.pdbx_strand_id
1 'polypeptide(L)'
;VEEAEALVEDADNATDAAIDAMVQKLTAAVENLERKPVPSRPGTSKYTLRFVTNGGSTLEAITAIKGTTIKLKDYMPTREGYTFAGWYLDADLTEKVTEVTLNSSISIYAKWTKNGMPFTDIKVGSWYYDAVTFVYENGLMQGTSATRFSPDSSLTRAMLAQILYNRAGKPTVKDKSAFTDVANDAWYADAVIWAYGEGIVSGVGGGKFAPDASITREQLAAMLYRAAGSPEVQETTLTFNDASKVSSYAKSAICWAVEEGIVTGKGGNRLDPTGTATRAEVAQMLARFEQS
;
A
#
# COMPACT_ATOMS: atom_id res chain seq x y z
N VAL A 1 61.35 -22.24 19.78
CA VAL A 1 61.05 -23.62 20.24
C VAL A 1 62.36 -24.40 20.32
N GLU A 2 63.16 -24.47 19.25
CA GLU A 2 64.53 -25.01 19.31
C GLU A 2 65.43 -24.32 20.35
N GLU A 3 65.38 -22.99 20.47
CA GLU A 3 66.11 -22.27 21.53
C GLU A 3 65.62 -22.60 22.96
N ALA A 4 64.36 -23.04 23.10
CA ALA A 4 63.80 -23.38 24.40
C ALA A 4 64.09 -24.83 24.78
N GLU A 5 64.19 -25.74 23.81
CA GLU A 5 64.55 -27.15 24.04
C GLU A 5 66.03 -27.32 24.42
N ALA A 6 66.93 -26.52 23.86
CA ALA A 6 68.35 -26.53 24.22
C ALA A 6 68.64 -26.04 25.66
N LEU A 7 67.74 -25.24 26.25
CA LEU A 7 67.90 -24.70 27.60
C LEU A 7 67.40 -25.65 28.70
N VAL A 8 66.62 -26.68 28.36
CA VAL A 8 66.09 -27.65 29.32
C VAL A 8 67.12 -28.75 29.64
N GLU A 9 68.02 -29.06 28.69
CA GLU A 9 69.01 -30.12 28.84
C GLU A 9 70.18 -29.76 29.79
N ASP A 10 70.47 -28.46 29.97
CA ASP A 10 71.53 -27.95 30.88
C ASP A 10 71.09 -27.85 32.36
N ALA A 11 69.84 -28.18 32.70
CA ALA A 11 69.27 -27.97 34.03
C ALA A 11 69.66 -29.04 35.08
N ASP A 12 70.10 -30.23 34.65
CA ASP A 12 70.32 -31.37 35.57
C ASP A 12 71.66 -31.31 36.35
N ASN A 13 72.50 -30.29 36.10
CA ASN A 13 73.81 -30.14 36.79
C ASN A 13 74.18 -28.71 37.19
N ALA A 14 73.21 -27.79 37.22
CA ALA A 14 73.43 -26.38 37.52
C ALA A 14 73.40 -26.10 39.04
N THR A 15 74.36 -25.32 39.54
CA THR A 15 74.34 -24.80 40.93
C THR A 15 73.23 -23.75 41.09
N ASP A 16 72.75 -23.51 42.32
CA ASP A 16 71.66 -22.54 42.61
C ASP A 16 71.89 -21.15 41.96
N ALA A 17 73.15 -20.72 41.83
CA ALA A 17 73.53 -19.47 41.17
C ALA A 17 73.29 -19.47 39.63
N ALA A 18 73.41 -20.63 38.98
CA ALA A 18 73.12 -20.80 37.56
C ALA A 18 71.61 -20.86 37.29
N ILE A 19 70.83 -21.43 38.22
CA ILE A 19 69.36 -21.41 38.18
C ILE A 19 68.85 -19.96 38.29
N ASP A 20 69.36 -19.16 39.23
CA ASP A 20 68.96 -17.76 39.39
C ASP A 20 69.31 -16.90 38.16
N ALA A 21 70.47 -17.14 37.53
CA ALA A 21 70.85 -16.45 36.30
C ALA A 21 69.94 -16.82 35.11
N MET A 22 69.46 -18.06 35.06
CA MET A 22 68.55 -18.55 34.04
C MET A 22 67.12 -18.02 34.27
N VAL A 23 66.67 -17.94 35.52
CA VAL A 23 65.41 -17.29 35.91
C VAL A 23 65.46 -15.81 35.55
N GLN A 24 66.53 -15.08 35.84
CA GLN A 24 66.66 -13.67 35.43
C GLN A 24 66.63 -13.47 33.91
N LYS A 25 67.29 -14.35 33.14
CA LYS A 25 67.22 -14.32 31.67
C LYS A 25 65.81 -14.61 31.16
N LEU A 26 65.09 -15.56 31.77
CA LEU A 26 63.70 -15.84 31.44
C LEU A 26 62.77 -14.67 31.80
N THR A 27 62.91 -14.08 32.99
CA THR A 27 62.11 -12.92 33.41
C THR A 27 62.35 -11.72 32.50
N ALA A 28 63.61 -11.44 32.14
CA ALA A 28 63.93 -10.38 31.19
C ALA A 28 63.40 -10.69 29.77
N ALA A 29 63.43 -11.95 29.33
CA ALA A 29 62.85 -12.35 28.04
C ALA A 29 61.32 -12.23 28.04
N VAL A 30 60.66 -12.54 29.16
CA VAL A 30 59.21 -12.39 29.34
C VAL A 30 58.81 -10.91 29.36
N GLU A 31 59.50 -10.04 30.12
CA GLU A 31 59.24 -8.60 30.09
C GLU A 31 59.46 -8.00 28.70
N ASN A 32 60.43 -8.51 27.93
CA ASN A 32 60.70 -8.05 26.56
C ASN A 32 59.68 -8.59 25.54
N LEU A 33 59.00 -9.70 25.84
CA LEU A 33 57.85 -10.19 25.08
C LEU A 33 56.58 -9.37 25.39
N GLU A 34 56.37 -8.97 26.65
CA GLU A 34 55.24 -8.13 27.07
C GLU A 34 55.36 -6.66 26.59
N ARG A 35 56.59 -6.19 26.31
CA ARG A 35 56.87 -4.85 25.75
C ARG A 35 56.85 -4.77 24.23
N LYS A 36 56.79 -5.89 23.50
CA LYS A 36 56.62 -5.84 22.03
C LYS A 36 55.18 -5.41 21.72
N PRO A 37 54.95 -4.30 21.01
CA PRO A 37 53.60 -3.96 20.57
C PRO A 37 53.10 -5.12 19.70
N VAL A 38 51.99 -5.74 20.10
CA VAL A 38 51.26 -6.68 19.25
C VAL A 38 50.99 -5.94 17.94
N PRO A 39 51.41 -6.44 16.77
CA PRO A 39 51.08 -5.78 15.52
C PRO A 39 49.56 -5.67 15.45
N SER A 40 49.03 -4.44 15.45
CA SER A 40 47.60 -4.20 15.31
C SER A 40 47.14 -4.89 14.03
N ARG A 41 46.29 -5.92 14.17
CA ARG A 41 45.60 -6.54 13.04
C ARG A 41 45.00 -5.39 12.20
N PRO A 42 45.27 -5.31 10.88
CA PRO A 42 44.71 -4.23 10.07
C PRO A 42 43.21 -4.20 10.31
N GLY A 43 42.70 -3.05 10.75
CA GLY A 43 41.29 -2.89 11.09
C GLY A 43 40.46 -3.32 9.89
N THR A 44 39.73 -4.42 10.01
CA THR A 44 38.91 -4.90 8.90
C THR A 44 37.79 -3.90 8.68
N SER A 45 37.89 -3.08 7.63
CA SER A 45 36.82 -2.15 7.27
C SER A 45 35.52 -2.94 7.13
N LYS A 46 34.48 -2.50 7.84
CA LYS A 46 33.14 -3.06 7.72
C LYS A 46 32.28 -2.11 6.89
N TYR A 47 31.38 -2.69 6.12
CA TYR A 47 30.41 -1.95 5.32
C TYR A 47 29.01 -2.50 5.53
N THR A 48 28.02 -1.67 5.21
CA THR A 48 26.61 -1.96 5.47
C THR A 48 25.84 -2.05 4.16
N LEU A 49 25.09 -3.14 3.98
CA LEU A 49 24.03 -3.26 2.99
C LEU A 49 22.70 -2.81 3.61
N ARG A 50 22.04 -1.84 2.99
CA ARG A 50 20.70 -1.37 3.38
C ARG A 50 19.66 -1.80 2.35
N PHE A 51 18.49 -2.18 2.84
CA PHE A 51 17.35 -2.59 2.01
C PHE A 51 16.32 -1.46 1.96
N VAL A 52 16.15 -0.84 0.80
CA VAL A 52 15.08 0.13 0.53
C VAL A 52 13.91 -0.63 -0.09
N THR A 53 12.94 -1.02 0.73
CA THR A 53 11.89 -1.97 0.35
C THR A 53 10.78 -1.35 -0.50
N ASN A 54 10.81 -0.03 -0.74
CA ASN A 54 9.83 0.69 -1.58
C ASN A 54 8.37 0.30 -1.27
N GLY A 55 8.01 0.36 0.02
CA GLY A 55 6.67 0.06 0.51
C GLY A 55 6.42 -1.41 0.86
N GLY A 56 7.43 -2.29 0.79
CA GLY A 56 7.36 -3.65 1.34
C GLY A 56 7.76 -3.75 2.81
N SER A 57 7.57 -4.95 3.39
CA SER A 57 7.95 -5.31 4.76
C SER A 57 9.41 -4.94 5.06
N THR A 58 9.69 -4.47 6.27
CA THR A 58 11.03 -4.04 6.68
C THR A 58 12.03 -5.20 6.69
N LEU A 59 13.29 -4.89 6.37
CA LEU A 59 14.42 -5.82 6.45
C LEU A 59 15.58 -5.15 7.20
N GLU A 60 16.22 -5.91 8.09
CA GLU A 60 17.39 -5.45 8.84
C GLU A 60 18.60 -5.26 7.93
N ALA A 61 19.38 -4.21 8.19
CA ALA A 61 20.61 -3.95 7.45
C ALA A 61 21.71 -4.95 7.83
N ILE A 62 22.52 -5.35 6.87
CA ILE A 62 23.61 -6.32 7.10
C ILE A 62 24.93 -5.56 7.15
N THR A 63 25.72 -5.79 8.20
CA THR A 63 27.09 -5.26 8.29
C THR A 63 28.09 -6.41 8.26
N ALA A 64 29.00 -6.40 7.29
CA ALA A 64 30.04 -7.41 7.15
C ALA A 64 31.39 -6.79 6.80
N ILE A 65 32.43 -7.62 6.85
CA ILE A 65 33.80 -7.20 6.51
C ILE A 65 33.92 -6.91 5.01
N LYS A 66 34.85 -6.01 4.65
CA LYS A 66 35.16 -5.70 3.26
C LYS A 66 35.41 -6.98 2.45
N GLY A 67 34.81 -7.05 1.26
CA GLY A 67 34.92 -8.17 0.34
C GLY A 67 33.93 -9.32 0.61
N THR A 68 33.13 -9.26 1.67
CA THR A 68 32.03 -10.23 1.87
C THR A 68 30.99 -10.09 0.76
N THR A 69 30.64 -11.20 0.12
CA THR A 69 29.54 -11.29 -0.84
C THR A 69 28.28 -11.81 -0.17
N ILE A 70 27.19 -11.05 -0.29
CA ILE A 70 25.86 -11.38 0.24
C ILE A 70 24.97 -11.80 -0.93
N LYS A 71 24.42 -13.01 -0.89
CA LYS A 71 23.40 -13.45 -1.87
C LYS A 71 22.03 -12.92 -1.43
N LEU A 72 21.27 -12.32 -2.36
CA LEU A 72 20.03 -11.62 -2.03
C LEU A 72 18.77 -12.51 -2.05
N LYS A 73 18.88 -13.75 -2.50
CA LYS A 73 17.75 -14.70 -2.62
C LYS A 73 17.03 -14.96 -1.29
N ASP A 74 17.73 -14.80 -0.17
CA ASP A 74 17.19 -15.05 1.18
C ASP A 74 16.58 -13.77 1.80
N TYR A 75 16.61 -12.65 1.07
CA TYR A 75 16.15 -11.33 1.51
C TYR A 75 15.01 -10.84 0.59
N MET A 76 13.89 -11.56 0.61
CA MET A 76 12.70 -11.26 -0.18
C MET A 76 11.61 -10.66 0.72
N PRO A 77 11.42 -9.32 0.72
CA PRO A 77 10.35 -8.70 1.48
C PRO A 77 8.99 -9.05 0.85
N THR A 78 7.92 -8.80 1.58
CA THR A 78 6.54 -8.94 1.08
C THR A 78 5.86 -7.58 0.98
N ARG A 79 4.91 -7.44 0.05
CA ARG A 79 4.07 -6.25 -0.10
C ARG A 79 2.70 -6.69 -0.56
N GLU A 80 1.67 -6.38 0.22
CA GLU A 80 0.29 -6.75 -0.10
C GLU A 80 -0.13 -6.22 -1.46
N GLY A 81 -0.68 -7.09 -2.31
CA GLY A 81 -1.08 -6.73 -3.68
C GLY A 81 0.07 -6.66 -4.70
N TYR A 82 1.30 -7.04 -4.35
CA TYR A 82 2.45 -7.01 -5.27
C TYR A 82 3.28 -8.29 -5.22
N THR A 83 3.94 -8.59 -6.34
CA THR A 83 4.97 -9.61 -6.47
C THR A 83 6.35 -8.95 -6.46
N PHE A 84 7.27 -9.48 -5.65
CA PHE A 84 8.64 -9.00 -5.59
C PHE A 84 9.40 -9.35 -6.89
N ALA A 85 9.79 -8.33 -7.66
CA ALA A 85 10.44 -8.48 -8.97
C ALA A 85 11.97 -8.55 -8.89
N GLY A 86 12.55 -8.20 -7.74
CA GLY A 86 13.99 -8.27 -7.45
C GLY A 86 14.56 -6.97 -6.87
N TRP A 87 15.85 -7.02 -6.56
CA TRP A 87 16.64 -5.90 -6.06
C TRP A 87 17.37 -5.17 -7.19
N TYR A 88 17.55 -3.87 -7.03
CA TYR A 88 18.22 -2.98 -7.98
C TYR A 88 19.24 -2.09 -7.26
N LEU A 89 20.33 -1.71 -7.92
CA LEU A 89 21.41 -0.90 -7.34
C LEU A 89 21.07 0.59 -7.30
N ASP A 90 20.10 1.03 -8.09
CA ASP A 90 19.68 2.41 -8.24
C ASP A 90 18.19 2.61 -7.92
N ALA A 91 17.84 3.83 -7.51
CA ALA A 91 16.46 4.19 -7.16
C ALA A 91 15.52 4.22 -8.39
N ASP A 92 16.07 4.41 -9.59
CA ASP A 92 15.32 4.39 -10.85
C ASP A 92 15.02 2.95 -11.33
N LEU A 93 15.51 1.93 -10.61
CA LEU A 93 15.25 0.51 -10.83
C LEU A 93 15.71 0.02 -12.21
N THR A 94 16.90 0.46 -12.62
CA THR A 94 17.50 0.17 -13.94
C THR A 94 18.54 -0.95 -13.91
N GLU A 95 19.32 -1.08 -12.84
CA GLU A 95 20.40 -2.06 -12.70
C GLU A 95 20.03 -3.17 -11.70
N LYS A 96 19.56 -4.32 -12.22
CA LYS A 96 19.13 -5.45 -11.40
C LYS A 96 20.33 -6.19 -10.79
N VAL A 97 20.21 -6.58 -9.51
CA VAL A 97 21.26 -7.29 -8.76
C VAL A 97 20.70 -8.50 -7.99
N THR A 98 21.48 -9.58 -7.93
CA THR A 98 21.15 -10.82 -7.18
C THR A 98 22.11 -11.10 -6.02
N GLU A 99 23.24 -10.40 -5.98
CA GLU A 99 24.25 -10.47 -4.91
C GLU A 99 25.06 -9.19 -4.83
N VAL A 100 25.56 -8.85 -3.64
CA VAL A 100 26.35 -7.64 -3.41
C VAL A 100 27.66 -8.02 -2.72
N THR A 101 28.79 -7.62 -3.30
CA THR A 101 30.09 -7.65 -2.63
C THR A 101 30.35 -6.32 -1.93
N LEU A 102 30.54 -6.37 -0.62
CA LEU A 102 30.68 -5.17 0.21
C LEU A 102 32.10 -4.58 0.13
N ASN A 103 32.31 -3.67 -0.83
CA ASN A 103 33.52 -2.86 -0.95
C ASN A 103 33.34 -1.42 -0.43
N SER A 104 32.09 -1.01 -0.25
CA SER A 104 31.60 0.21 0.41
C SER A 104 30.21 -0.07 0.97
N SER A 105 29.67 0.81 1.82
CA SER A 105 28.26 0.73 2.21
C SER A 105 27.37 1.08 1.01
N ILE A 106 26.26 0.37 0.85
CA ILE A 106 25.37 0.49 -0.32
C ILE A 106 23.91 0.25 0.08
N SER A 107 23.00 0.92 -0.63
CA SER A 107 21.55 0.67 -0.55
C SER A 107 21.10 -0.02 -1.84
N ILE A 108 20.22 -1.00 -1.71
CA ILE A 108 19.54 -1.64 -2.83
C ILE A 108 18.03 -1.41 -2.74
N TYR A 109 17.37 -1.35 -3.89
CA TYR A 109 15.99 -0.89 -4.03
C TYR A 109 15.10 -2.01 -4.55
N ALA A 110 13.99 -2.27 -3.86
CA ALA A 110 13.04 -3.30 -4.26
C ALA A 110 12.20 -2.83 -5.45
N LYS A 111 12.10 -3.65 -6.49
CA LYS A 111 11.10 -3.48 -7.56
C LYS A 111 9.90 -4.40 -7.30
N TRP A 112 8.72 -3.86 -7.56
CA TRP A 112 7.45 -4.55 -7.38
C TRP A 112 6.68 -4.61 -8.68
N THR A 113 6.02 -5.74 -8.92
CA THR A 113 5.01 -5.88 -9.96
C THR A 113 3.65 -5.96 -9.26
N LYS A 114 2.74 -5.01 -9.52
CA LYS A 114 1.39 -5.06 -8.95
C LYS A 114 0.69 -6.34 -9.42
N ASN A 115 0.14 -7.10 -8.49
CA ASN A 115 -0.64 -8.28 -8.82
C ASN A 115 -1.90 -7.82 -9.56
N GLY A 116 -2.26 -8.54 -10.62
CA GLY A 116 -3.49 -8.23 -11.36
C GLY A 116 -4.71 -8.45 -10.47
N MET A 117 -5.74 -7.63 -10.68
CA MET A 117 -7.08 -7.91 -10.17
C MET A 117 -7.60 -9.24 -10.72
N PRO A 118 -8.57 -9.92 -10.07
CA PRO A 118 -9.18 -11.12 -10.65
C PRO A 118 -9.98 -10.85 -11.94
N PHE A 119 -10.11 -9.59 -12.33
CA PHE A 119 -10.92 -9.15 -13.45
C PHE A 119 -10.13 -9.08 -14.76
N THR A 120 -10.54 -9.89 -15.72
CA THR A 120 -9.93 -9.98 -17.05
C THR A 120 -10.18 -8.74 -17.93
N ASP A 121 -11.20 -7.95 -17.61
CA ASP A 121 -11.58 -6.71 -18.29
C ASP A 121 -11.01 -5.44 -17.63
N ILE A 122 -10.11 -5.60 -16.67
CA ILE A 122 -9.36 -4.51 -16.03
C ILE A 122 -7.90 -4.60 -16.43
N LYS A 123 -7.47 -3.68 -17.31
CA LYS A 123 -6.08 -3.60 -17.78
C LYS A 123 -5.26 -2.72 -16.86
N VAL A 124 -4.09 -3.21 -16.43
CA VAL A 124 -3.10 -2.42 -15.70
C VAL A 124 -2.76 -1.16 -16.51
N GLY A 125 -2.79 0.00 -15.85
CA GLY A 125 -2.53 1.30 -16.49
C GLY A 125 -3.74 1.97 -17.14
N SER A 126 -4.92 1.33 -17.17
CA SER A 126 -6.17 2.06 -17.47
C SER A 126 -6.37 3.21 -16.47
N TRP A 127 -6.96 4.33 -16.91
CA TRP A 127 -7.16 5.52 -16.07
C TRP A 127 -7.94 5.24 -14.77
N TYR A 128 -8.82 4.23 -14.79
CA TYR A 128 -9.61 3.80 -13.63
C TYR A 128 -8.95 2.66 -12.84
N TYR A 129 -7.78 2.14 -13.24
CA TYR A 129 -7.22 0.92 -12.68
C TYR A 129 -7.02 1.00 -11.16
N ASP A 130 -6.40 2.09 -10.69
CA ASP A 130 -6.15 2.28 -9.26
C ASP A 130 -7.44 2.52 -8.48
N ALA A 131 -8.40 3.26 -9.05
CA ALA A 131 -9.71 3.45 -8.43
C ALA A 131 -10.48 2.13 -8.30
N VAL A 132 -10.51 1.31 -9.35
CA VAL A 132 -11.15 -0.01 -9.35
C VAL A 132 -10.45 -0.96 -8.37
N THR A 133 -9.12 -0.91 -8.30
CA THR A 133 -8.35 -1.66 -7.30
C THR A 133 -8.79 -1.25 -5.89
N PHE A 134 -8.82 0.06 -5.61
CA PHE A 134 -9.17 0.60 -4.30
C PHE A 134 -10.57 0.15 -3.84
N VAL A 135 -11.60 0.35 -4.67
CA VAL A 135 -12.97 -0.02 -4.29
C VAL A 135 -13.17 -1.53 -4.14
N TYR A 136 -12.37 -2.34 -4.84
CA TYR A 136 -12.41 -3.79 -4.72
C TYR A 136 -11.72 -4.28 -3.44
N GLU A 137 -10.50 -3.82 -3.18
CA GLU A 137 -9.72 -4.20 -1.99
C GLU A 137 -10.39 -3.72 -0.70
N ASN A 138 -11.05 -2.57 -0.72
CA ASN A 138 -11.83 -2.06 0.42
C ASN A 138 -13.25 -2.66 0.50
N GLY A 139 -13.59 -3.64 -0.36
CA GLY A 139 -14.88 -4.33 -0.33
C GLY A 139 -16.10 -3.46 -0.68
N LEU A 140 -15.89 -2.26 -1.21
CA LEU A 140 -16.95 -1.32 -1.61
C LEU A 140 -17.68 -1.84 -2.85
N MET A 141 -16.93 -2.18 -3.89
CA MET A 141 -17.46 -2.67 -5.17
C MET A 141 -16.93 -4.06 -5.49
N GLN A 142 -17.85 -4.96 -5.84
CA GLN A 142 -17.51 -6.28 -6.36
C GLN A 142 -17.64 -6.33 -7.89
N GLY A 143 -17.05 -7.35 -8.49
CA GLY A 143 -17.22 -7.65 -9.91
C GLY A 143 -18.67 -8.03 -10.24
N THR A 144 -19.06 -7.82 -11.48
CA THR A 144 -20.33 -8.35 -12.03
C THR A 144 -20.30 -9.87 -12.23
N SER A 145 -19.11 -10.47 -12.20
CA SER A 145 -18.87 -11.92 -12.13
C SER A 145 -17.52 -12.17 -11.47
N ALA A 146 -17.16 -13.44 -11.27
CA ALA A 146 -15.87 -13.83 -10.71
C ALA A 146 -14.66 -13.28 -11.49
N THR A 147 -14.79 -13.03 -12.79
CA THR A 147 -13.69 -12.62 -13.68
C THR A 147 -13.94 -11.31 -14.42
N ARG A 148 -15.04 -10.61 -14.13
CA ARG A 148 -15.40 -9.34 -14.80
C ARG A 148 -15.86 -8.25 -13.84
N PHE A 149 -15.23 -7.08 -13.93
CA PHE A 149 -15.70 -5.87 -13.27
C PHE A 149 -16.74 -5.12 -14.09
N SER A 150 -16.71 -5.22 -15.42
CA SER A 150 -17.55 -4.47 -16.37
C SER A 150 -17.44 -2.94 -16.19
N PRO A 151 -16.23 -2.36 -16.38
CA PRO A 151 -15.96 -0.94 -16.08
C PRO A 151 -16.86 0.04 -16.85
N ASP A 152 -17.17 -0.27 -18.11
CA ASP A 152 -17.95 0.63 -19.00
C ASP A 152 -19.46 0.46 -18.87
N SER A 153 -19.93 -0.53 -18.10
CA SER A 153 -21.37 -0.71 -17.86
C SER A 153 -21.90 0.37 -16.93
N SER A 154 -23.12 0.86 -17.17
CA SER A 154 -23.80 1.78 -16.26
C SER A 154 -24.05 1.14 -14.91
N LEU A 155 -23.88 1.92 -13.84
CA LEU A 155 -24.17 1.48 -12.48
C LEU A 155 -25.64 1.78 -12.12
N THR A 156 -26.34 0.85 -11.49
CA THR A 156 -27.74 1.04 -11.12
C THR A 156 -27.89 1.69 -9.74
N ARG A 157 -29.06 2.25 -9.46
CA ARG A 157 -29.40 2.81 -8.15
C ARG A 157 -29.26 1.79 -7.01
N ALA A 158 -29.69 0.55 -7.24
CA ALA A 158 -29.51 -0.55 -6.28
C ALA A 158 -28.04 -0.86 -6.00
N MET A 159 -27.19 -0.87 -7.05
CA MET A 159 -25.75 -1.08 -6.86
C MET A 159 -25.13 0.02 -5.99
N LEU A 160 -25.52 1.29 -6.18
CA LEU A 160 -24.99 2.37 -5.35
C LEU A 160 -25.42 2.25 -3.88
N ALA A 161 -26.69 1.91 -3.63
CA ALA A 161 -27.17 1.63 -2.28
C ALA A 161 -26.37 0.48 -1.64
N GLN A 162 -26.15 -0.61 -2.38
CA GLN A 162 -25.33 -1.74 -1.90
C GLN A 162 -23.89 -1.34 -1.57
N ILE A 163 -23.27 -0.48 -2.38
CA ILE A 163 -21.91 -0.01 -2.14
C ILE A 163 -21.84 0.78 -0.82
N LEU A 164 -22.77 1.71 -0.59
CA LEU A 164 -22.83 2.48 0.65
C LEU A 164 -23.15 1.61 1.86
N TYR A 165 -23.98 0.58 1.68
CA TYR A 165 -24.25 -0.41 2.71
C TYR A 165 -23.01 -1.27 3.05
N ASN A 166 -22.22 -1.66 2.05
CA ASN A 166 -20.93 -2.32 2.25
C ASN A 166 -19.97 -1.41 3.05
N ARG A 167 -19.90 -0.13 2.66
CA ARG A 167 -19.09 0.89 3.34
C ARG A 167 -19.47 1.03 4.82
N ALA A 168 -20.76 0.97 5.13
CA ALA A 168 -21.27 1.04 6.50
C ALA A 168 -21.04 -0.24 7.33
N GLY A 169 -20.39 -1.26 6.77
CA GLY A 169 -20.15 -2.54 7.44
C GLY A 169 -21.37 -3.46 7.45
N LYS A 170 -22.33 -3.25 6.54
CA LYS A 170 -23.56 -4.05 6.39
C LYS A 170 -24.37 -4.19 7.69
N PRO A 171 -24.85 -3.09 8.27
CA PRO A 171 -25.63 -3.13 9.51
C PRO A 171 -26.89 -3.99 9.36
N THR A 172 -27.30 -4.66 10.43
CA THR A 172 -28.48 -5.54 10.41
C THR A 172 -29.77 -4.75 10.14
N VAL A 173 -30.51 -5.19 9.13
CA VAL A 173 -31.84 -4.66 8.80
C VAL A 173 -32.92 -5.64 9.26
N LYS A 174 -33.97 -5.12 9.90
CA LYS A 174 -35.11 -5.92 10.39
C LYS A 174 -36.44 -5.54 9.75
N ASP A 175 -36.50 -4.35 9.17
CA ASP A 175 -37.71 -3.79 8.59
C ASP A 175 -37.91 -4.26 7.15
N LYS A 176 -39.09 -3.98 6.61
CA LYS A 176 -39.39 -4.17 5.19
C LYS A 176 -39.15 -2.89 4.42
N SER A 177 -38.95 -3.02 3.11
CA SER A 177 -38.85 -1.87 2.22
C SER A 177 -40.12 -1.02 2.24
N ALA A 178 -39.94 0.30 2.31
CA ALA A 178 -40.99 1.29 2.08
C ALA A 178 -41.35 1.43 0.58
N PHE A 179 -40.55 0.85 -0.31
CA PHE A 179 -40.73 0.91 -1.75
C PHE A 179 -41.39 -0.36 -2.29
N THR A 180 -42.42 -0.16 -3.10
CA THR A 180 -43.24 -1.22 -3.70
C THR A 180 -42.53 -2.04 -4.76
N ASP A 181 -41.45 -1.51 -5.35
CA ASP A 181 -40.63 -2.15 -6.38
C ASP A 181 -39.33 -2.75 -5.85
N VAL A 182 -39.23 -2.95 -4.53
CA VAL A 182 -38.12 -3.63 -3.86
C VAL A 182 -38.66 -4.87 -3.17
N ALA A 183 -38.41 -6.04 -3.79
CA ALA A 183 -38.76 -7.32 -3.19
C ALA A 183 -37.89 -7.58 -1.94
N ASN A 184 -38.48 -8.18 -0.89
CA ASN A 184 -37.77 -8.40 0.39
C ASN A 184 -36.57 -9.36 0.27
N ASP A 185 -36.57 -10.23 -0.74
CA ASP A 185 -35.52 -11.21 -1.02
C ASP A 185 -34.55 -10.76 -2.13
N ALA A 186 -34.70 -9.54 -2.65
CA ALA A 186 -33.75 -8.98 -3.60
C ALA A 186 -32.38 -8.80 -2.93
N TRP A 187 -31.30 -9.08 -3.67
CA TRP A 187 -29.93 -9.00 -3.15
C TRP A 187 -29.53 -7.60 -2.61
N TYR A 188 -30.25 -6.56 -3.02
CA TYR A 188 -30.07 -5.17 -2.59
C TYR A 188 -31.12 -4.71 -1.56
N ALA A 189 -32.06 -5.56 -1.15
CA ALA A 189 -33.21 -5.15 -0.34
C ALA A 189 -32.76 -4.49 0.97
N ASP A 190 -31.90 -5.17 1.74
CA ASP A 190 -31.34 -4.64 2.99
C ASP A 190 -30.61 -3.32 2.77
N ALA A 191 -29.81 -3.22 1.71
CA ALA A 191 -29.08 -2.00 1.40
C ALA A 191 -30.02 -0.82 1.12
N VAL A 192 -31.11 -1.04 0.38
CA VAL A 192 -32.10 0.00 0.10
C VAL A 192 -32.89 0.37 1.34
N ILE A 193 -33.27 -0.60 2.17
CA ILE A 193 -34.00 -0.36 3.43
C ILE A 193 -33.13 0.46 4.38
N TRP A 194 -31.88 0.04 4.59
CA TRP A 194 -30.92 0.77 5.40
C TRP A 194 -30.69 2.19 4.86
N ALA A 195 -30.39 2.33 3.57
CA ALA A 195 -30.12 3.64 2.98
C ALA A 195 -31.35 4.57 3.08
N TYR A 196 -32.56 4.03 3.05
CA TYR A 196 -33.78 4.81 3.27
C TYR A 196 -33.90 5.24 4.73
N GLY A 197 -33.65 4.33 5.68
CA GLY A 197 -33.68 4.61 7.11
C GLY A 197 -32.65 5.67 7.54
N GLU A 198 -31.46 5.67 6.94
CA GLU A 198 -30.41 6.68 7.17
C GLU A 198 -30.65 8.00 6.39
N GLY A 199 -31.74 8.10 5.63
CA GLY A 199 -32.03 9.28 4.81
C GLY A 199 -31.09 9.49 3.62
N ILE A 200 -30.30 8.48 3.24
CA ILE A 200 -29.40 8.52 2.08
C ILE A 200 -30.21 8.50 0.77
N VAL A 201 -31.36 7.80 0.75
CA VAL A 201 -32.26 7.71 -0.40
C VAL A 201 -33.71 8.06 -0.03
N SER A 202 -34.45 8.62 -1.01
CA SER A 202 -35.86 9.02 -0.84
C SER A 202 -36.81 8.46 -1.91
N GLY A 203 -36.31 7.61 -2.81
CA GLY A 203 -37.07 7.07 -3.95
C GLY A 203 -37.21 8.04 -5.14
N VAL A 204 -38.00 7.64 -6.14
CA VAL A 204 -38.27 8.41 -7.37
C VAL A 204 -39.73 8.89 -7.49
N GLY A 205 -40.49 8.79 -6.40
CA GLY A 205 -41.93 9.08 -6.37
C GLY A 205 -42.81 7.84 -6.58
N GLY A 206 -44.11 7.96 -6.30
CA GLY A 206 -45.08 6.88 -6.48
C GLY A 206 -44.81 5.64 -5.62
N GLY A 207 -44.10 5.76 -4.50
CA GLY A 207 -43.69 4.63 -3.66
C GLY A 207 -42.66 3.72 -4.31
N LYS A 208 -41.83 4.22 -5.22
CA LYS A 208 -40.81 3.45 -5.96
C LYS A 208 -39.39 3.91 -5.68
N PHE A 209 -38.45 2.97 -5.69
CA PHE A 209 -37.01 3.21 -5.63
C PHE A 209 -36.35 3.24 -7.01
N ALA A 210 -36.88 2.49 -7.98
CA ALA A 210 -36.31 2.20 -9.29
C ALA A 210 -34.92 1.53 -9.22
N PRO A 211 -34.80 0.32 -8.66
CA PRO A 211 -33.51 -0.33 -8.37
C PRO A 211 -32.63 -0.56 -9.60
N ASP A 212 -33.23 -0.92 -10.74
CA ASP A 212 -32.52 -1.25 -11.98
C ASP A 212 -32.23 -0.03 -12.87
N ALA A 213 -32.77 1.14 -12.52
CA ALA A 213 -32.49 2.35 -13.28
C ALA A 213 -31.01 2.75 -13.10
N SER A 214 -30.39 3.15 -14.22
CA SER A 214 -29.03 3.68 -14.19
C SER A 214 -28.98 4.96 -13.36
N ILE A 215 -27.97 5.07 -12.51
CA ILE A 215 -27.77 6.26 -11.67
C ILE A 215 -27.27 7.41 -12.56
N THR A 216 -27.89 8.58 -12.40
CA THR A 216 -27.35 9.82 -12.97
C THR A 216 -26.25 10.37 -12.07
N ARG A 217 -25.36 11.20 -12.63
CA ARG A 217 -24.24 11.78 -11.88
C ARG A 217 -24.70 12.68 -10.73
N GLU A 218 -25.79 13.42 -10.91
CA GLU A 218 -26.38 14.23 -9.85
C GLU A 218 -27.03 13.39 -8.74
N GLN A 219 -27.64 12.25 -9.08
CA GLN A 219 -28.18 11.33 -8.08
C GLN A 219 -27.08 10.65 -7.28
N LEU A 220 -25.98 10.26 -7.95
CA LEU A 220 -24.78 9.74 -7.29
C LEU A 220 -24.23 10.75 -6.29
N ALA A 221 -23.98 11.99 -6.73
CA ALA A 221 -23.50 13.05 -5.83
C ALA A 221 -24.46 13.29 -4.66
N ALA A 222 -25.78 13.34 -4.91
CA ALA A 222 -26.77 13.51 -3.87
C ALA A 222 -26.77 12.38 -2.84
N MET A 223 -26.56 11.13 -3.25
CA MET A 223 -26.45 10.00 -2.32
C MET A 223 -25.16 10.03 -1.51
N LEU A 224 -24.01 10.34 -2.13
CA LEU A 224 -22.73 10.49 -1.42
C LEU A 224 -22.79 11.63 -0.40
N TYR A 225 -23.35 12.78 -0.79
CA TYR A 225 -23.52 13.94 0.08
C TYR A 225 -24.34 13.61 1.34
N ARG A 226 -25.47 12.89 1.17
CA ARG A 226 -26.29 12.47 2.31
C ARG A 226 -25.57 11.42 3.17
N ALA A 227 -24.85 10.48 2.55
CA ALA A 227 -24.04 9.52 3.27
C ALA A 227 -22.89 10.17 4.07
N ALA A 228 -22.43 11.35 3.65
CA ALA A 228 -21.46 12.17 4.37
C ALA A 228 -22.08 13.00 5.51
N GLY A 229 -23.39 12.89 5.76
CA GLY A 229 -24.10 13.68 6.76
C GLY A 229 -24.59 15.05 6.27
N SER A 230 -24.60 15.28 4.95
CA SER A 230 -25.01 16.56 4.33
C SER A 230 -24.23 17.77 4.86
N PRO A 231 -22.89 17.76 4.76
CA PRO A 231 -22.04 18.83 5.27
C PRO A 231 -22.38 20.21 4.66
N GLU A 232 -22.06 21.27 5.38
CA GLU A 232 -22.29 22.63 4.90
C GLU A 232 -21.46 22.93 3.64
N VAL A 233 -22.06 23.61 2.68
CA VAL A 233 -21.45 23.94 1.39
C VAL A 233 -21.04 25.40 1.39
N GLN A 234 -19.74 25.67 1.24
CA GLN A 234 -19.22 27.04 1.26
C GLN A 234 -19.45 27.72 -0.10
N GLU A 235 -19.16 27.01 -1.20
CA GLU A 235 -19.27 27.56 -2.54
C GLU A 235 -20.47 27.00 -3.31
N THR A 236 -21.46 27.84 -3.57
CA THR A 236 -22.70 27.44 -4.29
C THR A 236 -22.64 27.71 -5.80
N THR A 237 -21.55 28.32 -6.27
CA THR A 237 -21.34 28.66 -7.67
C THR A 237 -20.56 27.56 -8.38
N LEU A 238 -21.08 27.08 -9.51
CA LEU A 238 -20.44 26.08 -10.36
C LEU A 238 -19.98 26.76 -11.65
N THR A 239 -18.71 26.59 -12.03
CA THR A 239 -18.09 27.20 -13.22
C THR A 239 -18.11 26.30 -14.46
N PHE A 240 -18.96 25.27 -14.45
CA PHE A 240 -19.12 24.32 -15.55
C PHE A 240 -20.13 24.82 -16.59
N ASN A 241 -19.88 24.50 -17.86
CA ASN A 241 -20.68 24.97 -19.01
C ASN A 241 -22.15 24.52 -18.96
N ASP A 242 -22.44 23.40 -18.28
CA ASP A 242 -23.77 22.83 -18.13
C ASP A 242 -24.26 22.85 -16.67
N ALA A 243 -23.70 23.72 -15.82
CA ALA A 243 -24.11 23.89 -14.43
C ALA A 243 -25.60 24.22 -14.27
N SER A 244 -26.22 24.89 -15.25
CA SER A 244 -27.65 25.18 -15.27
C SER A 244 -28.55 23.95 -15.45
N LYS A 245 -27.99 22.79 -15.84
CA LYS A 245 -28.71 21.53 -15.96
C LYS A 245 -28.78 20.73 -14.65
N VAL A 246 -28.09 21.17 -13.61
CA VAL A 246 -28.15 20.53 -12.29
C VAL A 246 -29.54 20.76 -11.70
N SER A 247 -30.24 19.69 -11.35
CA SER A 247 -31.54 19.80 -10.70
C SER A 247 -31.44 20.50 -9.35
N SER A 248 -32.44 21.31 -9.00
CA SER A 248 -32.42 22.11 -7.75
C SER A 248 -32.16 21.26 -6.49
N TYR A 249 -32.70 20.04 -6.44
CA TYR A 249 -32.51 19.13 -5.29
C TYR A 249 -31.07 18.61 -5.14
N ALA A 250 -30.28 18.63 -6.22
CA ALA A 250 -28.91 18.12 -6.25
C ALA A 250 -27.86 19.25 -6.19
N LYS A 251 -28.29 20.52 -6.17
CA LYS A 251 -27.40 21.67 -6.27
C LYS A 251 -26.33 21.68 -5.17
N SER A 252 -26.73 21.59 -3.90
CA SER A 252 -25.79 21.54 -2.78
C SER A 252 -24.86 20.34 -2.86
N ALA A 253 -25.41 19.16 -3.18
CA ALA A 253 -24.62 17.93 -3.27
C ALA A 253 -23.55 17.98 -4.39
N ILE A 254 -23.88 18.57 -5.54
CA ILE A 254 -22.91 18.75 -6.64
C ILE A 254 -21.87 19.81 -6.28
N CYS A 255 -22.27 20.91 -5.64
CA CYS A 255 -21.33 21.92 -5.15
C CYS A 255 -20.33 21.32 -4.17
N TRP A 256 -20.82 20.64 -3.14
CA TRP A 256 -19.98 19.90 -2.20
C TRP A 256 -19.06 18.89 -2.90
N ALA A 257 -19.62 18.06 -3.79
CA ALA A 257 -18.82 17.05 -4.48
C ALA A 257 -17.74 17.65 -5.39
N VAL A 258 -17.94 18.87 -5.91
CA VAL A 258 -16.91 19.60 -6.67
C VAL A 258 -15.87 20.20 -5.73
N GLU A 259 -16.31 20.80 -4.61
CA GLU A 259 -15.45 21.38 -3.57
C GLU A 259 -14.47 20.33 -3.00
N GLU A 260 -14.96 19.14 -2.67
CA GLU A 260 -14.17 17.99 -2.19
C GLU A 260 -13.38 17.28 -3.30
N GLY A 261 -13.50 17.72 -4.55
CA GLY A 261 -12.84 17.08 -5.70
C GLY A 261 -13.39 15.68 -6.05
N ILE A 262 -14.47 15.22 -5.41
CA ILE A 262 -15.17 13.97 -5.73
C ILE A 262 -15.63 13.97 -7.20
N VAL A 263 -16.22 15.09 -7.65
CA VAL A 263 -16.64 15.35 -9.03
C VAL A 263 -15.69 16.38 -9.66
N THR A 264 -14.87 15.93 -10.62
CA THR A 264 -13.97 16.83 -11.38
C THR A 264 -14.48 17.19 -12.79
N GLY A 265 -15.73 16.83 -13.10
CA GLY A 265 -16.33 17.02 -14.42
C GLY A 265 -15.85 16.02 -15.49
N LYS A 266 -16.28 16.26 -16.73
CA LYS A 266 -15.96 15.53 -17.96
C LYS A 266 -15.35 16.50 -18.98
N GLY A 267 -14.87 15.95 -20.11
CA GLY A 267 -14.35 16.73 -21.22
C GLY A 267 -15.28 17.87 -21.68
N GLY A 268 -14.68 19.01 -22.02
CA GLY A 268 -15.40 20.22 -22.42
C GLY A 268 -15.94 21.06 -21.26
N ASN A 269 -15.34 20.95 -20.06
CA ASN A 269 -15.75 21.67 -18.85
C ASN A 269 -17.23 21.45 -18.49
N ARG A 270 -17.66 20.18 -18.42
CA ARG A 270 -19.05 19.79 -18.17
C ARG A 270 -19.19 18.88 -16.96
N LEU A 271 -20.27 19.02 -16.20
CA LEU A 271 -20.67 18.11 -15.13
C LEU A 271 -21.41 16.88 -15.67
N ASP A 272 -22.19 17.06 -16.74
CA ASP A 272 -23.12 16.06 -17.28
C ASP A 272 -24.09 15.52 -16.20
N PRO A 273 -24.84 16.40 -15.48
CA PRO A 273 -25.51 16.03 -14.23
C PRO A 273 -26.60 14.97 -14.41
N THR A 274 -27.35 15.04 -15.51
CA THR A 274 -28.41 14.07 -15.85
C THR A 274 -27.90 12.87 -16.66
N GLY A 275 -26.62 12.87 -17.05
CA GLY A 275 -25.97 11.74 -17.70
C GLY A 275 -25.73 10.59 -16.71
N THR A 276 -25.73 9.35 -17.22
CA THR A 276 -25.47 8.17 -16.39
C THR A 276 -23.98 8.02 -16.08
N ALA A 277 -23.68 7.34 -14.97
CA ALA A 277 -22.31 7.01 -14.58
C ALA A 277 -22.00 5.53 -14.83
N THR A 278 -20.87 5.27 -15.47
CA THR A 278 -20.30 3.92 -15.61
C THR A 278 -19.73 3.44 -14.29
N ARG A 279 -19.56 2.13 -14.14
CA ARG A 279 -18.95 1.52 -12.95
C ARG A 279 -17.52 2.02 -12.69
N ALA A 280 -16.73 2.28 -13.73
CA ALA A 280 -15.40 2.87 -13.61
C ALA A 280 -15.44 4.33 -13.12
N GLU A 281 -16.35 5.16 -13.65
CA GLU A 281 -16.53 6.53 -13.15
C GLU A 281 -17.00 6.56 -11.70
N VAL A 282 -17.91 5.66 -11.32
CA VAL A 282 -18.35 5.53 -9.92
C VAL A 282 -17.20 5.09 -9.02
N ALA A 283 -16.38 4.12 -9.44
CA ALA A 283 -15.19 3.71 -8.69
C ALA A 283 -14.23 4.88 -8.46
N GLN A 284 -14.03 5.72 -9.48
CA GLN A 284 -13.19 6.92 -9.36
C GLN A 284 -13.74 7.93 -8.35
N MET A 285 -15.05 8.16 -8.37
CA MET A 285 -15.71 9.08 -7.43
C MET A 285 -15.69 8.54 -6.00
N LEU A 286 -15.92 7.24 -5.81
CA LEU A 286 -15.85 6.58 -4.51
C LEU A 286 -14.43 6.60 -3.93
N ALA A 287 -13.41 6.31 -4.76
CA ALA A 287 -12.02 6.36 -4.31
C ALA A 287 -11.64 7.75 -3.80
N ARG A 288 -12.14 8.82 -4.43
CA ARG A 288 -11.95 10.20 -3.95
C ARG A 288 -12.75 10.50 -2.69
N PHE A 289 -13.99 10.05 -2.64
CA PHE A 289 -14.86 10.23 -1.46
C PHE A 289 -14.30 9.55 -0.19
N GLU A 290 -13.65 8.40 -0.30
CA GLU A 290 -12.99 7.78 0.87
C GLU A 290 -11.67 8.45 1.25
N GLN A 291 -11.15 9.36 0.42
CA GLN A 291 -9.87 10.04 0.60
C GLN A 291 -10.01 11.55 0.87
N SER A 292 -11.24 12.08 0.83
CA SER A 292 -11.59 13.46 1.18
C SER A 292 -11.74 13.64 2.69
#